data_AF-U2IPE7-F1
#
_entry.id   AF-U2IPE7-F1
#
_cell.length_a   1.000
_cell.length_b   1.000
_cell.length_c   1.000
_cell.angle_alpha   90.00
_cell.angle_beta   90.00
_cell.angle_gamma   90.00
#
_symmetry.space_group_name_H-M   'P 1'
#
loop_
_entity.id
_entity.type
_entity.pdbx_description
1 polymer ?
#
loop_
_entity_poly.entity_id
_entity_poly.type
_entity_poly.pdbx_seq_one_letter_code
_entity_poly.pdbx_strand_id
1 'polypeptide(L)'
;MEAVYLGNPMCHNEKYFLINQGFVGKLRLMLFFNRSNNSDLILAIHSAGVSRRRNGFRKDKSGEKLSESEEDFLEHRTDGSDTFDTLYIGCEKFPVHNIVNVPVSGVM
;
A
#
# COMPACT_ATOMS: atom_id res chain seq x y z
N MET A 1 7.07 22.96 14.39
CA MET A 1 6.99 22.40 13.03
C MET A 1 5.58 22.64 12.54
N GLU A 2 5.41 23.41 11.47
CA GLU A 2 4.08 23.70 10.92
C GLU A 2 3.56 22.47 10.17
N ALA A 3 2.31 22.09 10.41
CA ALA A 3 1.73 20.91 9.78
C ALA A 3 1.46 21.21 8.29
N VAL A 4 2.17 20.50 7.40
CA VAL A 4 1.97 20.62 5.96
C VAL A 4 0.83 19.68 5.53
N TYR A 5 -0.18 20.24 4.86
CA TYR A 5 -1.27 19.45 4.32
C TYR A 5 -0.82 18.66 3.08
N LEU A 6 -0.88 17.33 3.16
CA LEU A 6 -0.43 16.42 2.10
C LEU A 6 -1.54 16.07 1.08
N GLY A 7 -2.76 16.56 1.27
CA GLY A 7 -3.92 16.19 0.46
C GLY A 7 -4.79 15.11 1.09
N ASN A 8 -5.88 14.77 0.38
CA ASN A 8 -6.80 13.73 0.83
C ASN A 8 -6.27 12.34 0.48
N PRO A 9 -6.39 11.36 1.39
CA PRO A 9 -6.06 9.97 1.08
C PRO A 9 -6.99 9.41 0.00
N MET A 10 -6.46 8.53 -0.86
CA MET A 10 -7.25 7.83 -1.87
C MET A 10 -8.38 7.03 -1.22
N CYS A 11 -9.56 7.05 -1.84
CA CYS A 11 -10.71 6.30 -1.34
C CYS A 11 -10.43 4.79 -1.41
N HIS A 12 -10.81 4.04 -0.37
CA HIS A 12 -10.52 2.61 -0.27
C HIS A 12 -11.06 1.81 -1.46
N ASN A 13 -12.26 2.13 -1.96
CA ASN A 13 -12.83 1.45 -3.14
C ASN A 13 -11.94 1.61 -4.37
N GLU A 14 -11.46 2.82 -4.63
CA GLU A 14 -10.60 3.13 -5.78
C GLU A 14 -9.26 2.43 -5.64
N LYS A 15 -8.68 2.45 -4.42
CA LYS A 15 -7.44 1.74 -4.11
C LYS A 15 -7.56 0.24 -4.40
N TYR A 16 -8.58 -0.42 -3.85
CA TYR A 16 -8.81 -1.85 -4.06
C TYR A 16 -9.08 -2.17 -5.53
N PHE A 17 -9.89 -1.34 -6.20
CA PHE A 17 -10.17 -1.52 -7.62
C PHE A 17 -8.89 -1.44 -8.45
N LEU A 18 -8.06 -0.42 -8.23
CA LEU A 18 -6.77 -0.24 -8.91
C LEU A 18 -5.88 -1.48 -8.74
N ILE A 19 -5.63 -1.89 -7.50
CA ILE A 19 -4.76 -3.04 -7.20
C ILE A 19 -5.30 -4.33 -7.84
N ASN A 20 -6.62 -4.56 -7.76
CA ASN A 20 -7.25 -5.72 -8.38
C ASN A 20 -7.12 -5.70 -9.92
N GLN A 21 -7.30 -4.54 -10.57
CA GLN A 21 -7.07 -4.44 -12.02
C GLN A 21 -5.59 -4.72 -12.37
N GLY A 22 -4.66 -4.35 -11.50
CA GLY A 22 -3.24 -4.65 -11.62
C GLY A 22 -2.94 -6.15 -11.61
N PHE A 23 -3.56 -6.91 -10.70
CA PHE A 23 -3.45 -8.38 -10.68
C PHE A 23 -4.12 -9.05 -11.87
N VAL A 24 -5.21 -8.48 -12.39
CA VAL A 24 -5.88 -8.97 -13.60
C VAL A 24 -5.09 -8.62 -14.88
N GLY A 25 -4.06 -7.76 -14.78
CA GLY A 25 -3.24 -7.33 -15.93
C GLY A 25 -3.93 -6.30 -16.83
N LYS A 26 -4.87 -5.53 -16.28
CA LYS A 26 -5.62 -4.49 -17.01
C LYS A 26 -5.02 -3.08 -16.89
N LEU A 27 -3.92 -2.95 -16.16
CA LEU A 27 -3.20 -1.70 -15.92
C LEU A 27 -1.83 -1.69 -16.59
N ARG A 28 -1.11 -0.57 -16.54
CA ARG A 28 0.22 -0.44 -17.15
C ARG A 28 1.21 -1.40 -16.51
N LEU A 29 1.17 -1.53 -15.18
CA LEU A 29 1.93 -2.51 -14.43
C LEU A 29 1.08 -3.72 -14.09
N MET A 30 1.51 -4.89 -14.58
CA MET A 30 0.96 -6.18 -14.20
C MET A 30 1.68 -6.72 -12.96
N LEU A 31 0.91 -7.00 -11.92
CA LEU A 31 1.43 -7.39 -10.61
C LEU A 31 1.75 -8.89 -10.53
N PHE A 32 2.91 -9.20 -9.95
CA PHE A 32 3.30 -10.56 -9.58
C PHE A 32 4.00 -10.55 -8.22
N PHE A 33 3.82 -11.64 -7.46
CA PHE A 33 4.56 -11.88 -6.23
C PHE A 33 5.62 -12.95 -6.42
N ASN A 34 6.84 -12.63 -5.98
CA ASN A 34 7.89 -13.61 -5.77
C ASN A 34 7.57 -14.42 -4.50
N ARG A 35 6.82 -15.52 -4.66
CA ARG A 35 6.25 -16.25 -3.54
C ARG A 35 7.28 -16.79 -2.56
N SER A 36 8.44 -17.25 -3.04
CA SER A 36 9.46 -17.85 -2.16
C SER A 36 10.07 -16.84 -1.19
N ASN A 37 10.05 -15.56 -1.54
CA ASN A 37 10.75 -14.52 -0.79
C ASN A 37 9.78 -13.55 -0.09
N ASN A 38 8.46 -13.75 -0.23
CA ASN A 38 7.44 -12.82 0.26
C ASN A 38 6.24 -13.58 0.86
N SER A 39 6.48 -14.64 1.64
CA SER A 39 5.43 -15.42 2.31
C SER A 39 4.52 -14.54 3.17
N ASP A 40 5.12 -13.63 3.93
CA ASP A 40 4.45 -12.84 4.96
C ASP A 40 3.57 -11.76 4.32
N LEU A 41 4.07 -11.13 3.26
CA LEU A 41 3.28 -10.20 2.44
C LEU A 41 2.09 -10.92 1.77
N ILE A 42 2.30 -12.13 1.26
CA ILE A 42 1.22 -12.92 0.66
C ILE A 42 0.17 -13.25 1.72
N LEU A 43 0.59 -13.65 2.92
CA LEU A 43 -0.32 -13.91 4.03
C LEU A 43 -1.09 -12.64 4.42
N ALA A 44 -0.42 -11.50 4.53
CA ALA A 44 -1.02 -10.20 4.86
C ALA A 44 -2.04 -9.73 3.82
N ILE A 45 -1.77 -9.94 2.53
CA ILE A 45 -2.71 -9.60 1.46
C ILE A 45 -3.90 -10.56 1.44
N HIS A 46 -3.66 -11.86 1.69
CA HIS A 46 -4.74 -12.85 1.73
C HIS A 46 -5.62 -12.70 2.97
N SER A 47 -5.06 -12.33 4.12
CA SER A 47 -5.77 -12.08 5.37
C SER A 47 -6.43 -10.70 5.42
N ALA A 48 -6.10 -9.79 4.48
CA ALA A 48 -6.62 -8.43 4.43
C ALA A 48 -8.14 -8.41 4.27
N GLY A 49 -8.83 -8.31 5.40
CA GLY A 49 -10.28 -8.20 5.48
C GLY A 49 -10.80 -6.85 5.01
N VAL A 50 -12.08 -6.84 4.63
CA VAL A 50 -12.85 -5.64 4.30
C VAL A 50 -14.13 -5.65 5.10
N SER A 51 -14.52 -4.49 5.62
CA SER A 51 -15.76 -4.31 6.39
C SER A 51 -16.68 -3.30 5.71
N ARG A 52 -17.99 -3.52 5.80
CA ARG A 52 -19.00 -2.51 5.44
C ARG A 52 -19.41 -1.79 6.72
N ARG A 53 -19.05 -0.51 6.85
CA ARG A 53 -19.50 0.35 7.95
C ARG A 53 -20.49 1.39 7.44
N ARG A 54 -20.99 2.26 8.33
CA ARG A 54 -21.90 3.37 8.00
C ARG A 54 -21.42 4.22 6.82
N ASN A 55 -20.10 4.36 6.65
CA ASN A 55 -19.48 5.16 5.58
C ASN A 55 -19.06 4.30 4.37
N GLY A 56 -19.65 3.12 4.19
CA GLY A 56 -19.36 2.22 3.06
C GLY A 56 -18.23 1.23 3.30
N PHE A 57 -17.64 0.76 2.21
CA PHE A 57 -16.56 -0.22 2.20
C PHE A 57 -15.27 0.40 2.74
N ARG A 58 -14.65 -0.31 3.68
CA ARG A 58 -13.39 0.07 4.32
C ARG A 58 -12.53 -1.16 4.54
N LYS A 59 -11.22 -0.99 4.52
CA LYS A 59 -10.29 -2.02 5.02
C LYS A 59 -10.63 -2.31 6.48
N ASP A 60 -10.62 -3.58 6.86
CA ASP A 60 -10.75 -3.92 8.27
C ASP A 60 -9.42 -3.64 8.98
N LYS A 61 -9.47 -2.74 9.97
CA LYS A 61 -8.34 -2.26 10.77
C LYS A 61 -8.52 -2.57 12.25
N SER A 62 -9.47 -3.44 12.59
CA SER A 62 -9.80 -3.79 13.98
C SER A 62 -8.60 -4.35 14.77
N GLY A 63 -7.69 -5.05 14.09
CA GLY A 63 -6.47 -5.61 14.69
C GLY A 63 -5.30 -4.65 14.81
N GLU A 64 -5.24 -3.56 14.03
CA GLU A 64 -4.03 -2.73 13.83
C GLU A 64 -3.42 -2.17 15.14
N LYS A 65 -4.25 -1.97 16.17
CA LYS A 65 -3.84 -1.40 17.47
C LYS A 65 -3.54 -2.42 18.56
N LEU A 66 -3.67 -3.72 18.28
CA LEU A 66 -3.36 -4.77 19.24
C LEU A 66 -1.84 -4.96 19.31
N SER A 67 -1.33 -5.30 20.49
CA SER A 67 0.07 -5.69 20.66
C SER A 67 0.38 -6.95 19.85
N GLU A 68 1.61 -7.02 19.35
CA GLU A 68 2.14 -8.22 18.70
C GLU A 68 2.08 -9.42 19.66
N SER A 69 1.82 -10.61 19.12
CA SER A 69 1.89 -11.89 19.83
C SER A 69 2.72 -12.87 19.01
N GLU A 70 3.14 -14.00 19.61
CA GLU A 70 3.88 -15.06 18.90
C GLU A 70 3.11 -15.65 17.69
N GLU A 71 1.80 -15.44 17.63
CA GLU A 71 0.91 -15.93 16.56
C GLU A 71 0.43 -14.80 15.61
N ASP A 72 0.50 -13.52 16.02
CA ASP A 72 0.05 -12.34 15.25
C ASP A 72 1.19 -11.31 15.12
N PHE A 73 2.19 -11.66 14.30
CA PHE A 73 3.27 -10.73 13.94
C PHE A 73 2.74 -9.52 13.17
N LEU A 74 3.32 -8.34 13.40
CA LEU A 74 2.89 -7.10 12.75
C LEU A 74 3.00 -7.16 11.21
N GLU A 75 3.99 -7.89 10.70
CA GLU A 75 4.21 -8.08 9.27
C GLU A 75 3.09 -8.85 8.55
N HIS A 76 2.31 -9.66 9.28
CA HIS A 76 1.16 -10.39 8.76
C HIS A 76 -0.12 -9.54 8.68
N ARG A 77 -0.08 -8.29 9.17
CA ARG A 77 -1.24 -7.43 9.35
C ARG A 77 -1.37 -6.39 8.23
N THR A 78 -2.11 -5.33 8.55
CA THR A 78 -2.38 -4.20 7.66
C THR A 78 -1.11 -3.42 7.31
N ASP A 79 -0.07 -3.46 8.15
CA ASP A 79 1.18 -2.70 7.97
C ASP A 79 2.02 -3.18 6.77
N GLY A 80 2.20 -4.50 6.64
CA GLY A 80 2.92 -5.10 5.51
C GLY A 80 2.20 -4.86 4.18
N SER A 81 0.88 -5.03 4.17
CA SER A 81 0.07 -4.77 2.97
C SER A 81 -0.06 -3.28 2.61
N ASP A 82 -0.10 -2.36 3.59
CA ASP A 82 -0.17 -0.91 3.33
C ASP A 82 1.12 -0.36 2.70
N THR A 83 2.28 -0.95 3.04
CA THR A 83 3.56 -0.62 2.38
C THR A 83 3.53 -1.01 0.90
N PHE A 84 3.05 -2.22 0.59
CA PHE A 84 2.86 -2.66 -0.79
C PHE A 84 1.86 -1.78 -1.55
N ASP A 85 0.71 -1.46 -0.96
CA ASP A 85 -0.30 -0.59 -1.56
C ASP A 85 0.31 0.77 -1.97
N THR A 86 1.07 1.37 -1.06
CA THR A 86 1.72 2.67 -1.28
C THR A 86 2.71 2.62 -2.44
N LEU A 87 3.56 1.57 -2.47
CA LEU A 87 4.52 1.36 -3.55
C LEU A 87 3.81 1.19 -4.89
N TYR A 88 2.82 0.31 -4.98
CA TYR A 88 2.14 0.02 -6.23
C TYR A 88 1.35 1.22 -6.75
N ILE A 89 0.60 1.92 -5.88
CA ILE A 89 -0.12 3.14 -6.25
C ILE A 89 0.85 4.21 -6.75
N GLY A 90 1.99 4.38 -6.08
CA GLY A 90 3.05 5.29 -6.51
C GLY A 90 3.52 4.98 -7.93
N CYS A 91 3.91 3.73 -8.17
CA CYS A 91 4.39 3.27 -9.48
C CYS A 91 3.32 3.43 -10.58
N GLU A 92 2.06 3.13 -10.31
CA GLU A 92 1.01 3.16 -11.33
C GLU A 92 0.45 4.57 -11.58
N LYS A 93 0.23 5.38 -10.53
CA LYS A 93 -0.39 6.71 -10.64
C LYS A 93 0.61 7.84 -10.86
N PHE A 94 1.83 7.68 -10.36
CA PHE A 94 2.85 8.73 -10.38
C PHE A 94 4.16 8.20 -10.99
N PRO A 95 4.15 7.73 -12.25
CA PRO A 95 5.36 7.26 -12.90
C PRO A 95 6.36 8.40 -13.07
N VAL A 96 7.58 8.19 -12.59
CA VAL A 96 8.69 9.13 -12.82
C VAL A 96 9.25 8.89 -14.22
N HIS A 97 9.11 9.88 -15.10
CA HIS A 97 9.58 9.79 -16.49
C HIS A 97 11.01 10.29 -16.70
N ASN A 98 11.47 11.21 -15.85
CA ASN A 98 12.81 11.79 -15.93
C ASN A 98 13.41 11.89 -14.52
N ILE A 99 14.61 11.33 -14.33
CA ILE A 99 15.42 11.59 -13.14
C ILE A 99 16.30 12.79 -13.48
N VAL A 100 15.90 13.98 -13.02
CA VAL A 100 16.79 15.14 -13.05
C VAL A 100 17.78 15.00 -11.91
N ASN A 101 19.01 14.59 -12.24
CA ASN A 101 20.14 14.75 -11.32
C ASN A 101 20.39 16.25 -11.18
N VAL A 102 19.93 16.82 -10.07
CA VAL A 102 20.36 18.16 -9.67
C VAL A 102 21.69 17.99 -8.96
N PRO A 103 22.83 18.39 -9.56
CA PRO A 103 24.08 18.41 -8.82
C PRO A 103 23.92 19.43 -7.68
N VAL A 104 23.93 18.95 -6.43
CA VAL A 104 24.04 19.82 -5.26
C VAL A 104 25.50 20.26 -5.16
N SER A 105 25.94 21.06 -6.13
CA SER A 105 27.20 21.79 -6.05
C SER A 105 26.86 23.22 -5.64
N GLY A 106 27.03 23.53 -4.36
CA GLY A 106 27.02 24.92 -3.87
C GLY A 106 25.86 25.33 -2.97
N VAL A 107 25.49 24.50 -1.98
CA VAL A 107 24.95 25.07 -0.74
C VAL A 107 26.13 25.24 0.21
N MET A 108 26.74 26.42 0.14
CA MET A 108 27.53 26.99 1.24
C MET A 108 26.55 27.66 2.22
#